data_AF-A0A8S9WXZ5-F1
#
_entry.id   AF-A0A8S9WXZ5-F1
#
_cell.length_a   1.000
_cell.length_b   1.000
_cell.length_c   1.000
_cell.angle_alpha   90.00
_cell.angle_beta   90.00
_cell.angle_gamma   90.00
#
_symmetry.space_group_name_H-M   'P 1'
#
loop_
_entity.id
_entity.type
_entity.pdbx_description
1 polymer ?
#
loop_
_entity_poly.entity_id
_entity_poly.type
_entity_poly.pdbx_seq_one_letter_code
_entity_poly.pdbx_strand_id
1 'polypeptide(L)'
;MVLRRIGFIVFFFYFFSPGVDGLCKRTECKCVPYRHNSLFAECAFQSRQMMAMKASDFPSELGAVVMSGGRELRFDIEVFSHLTHLESVVVRGVPKVYVKEHSFANMSSKTPVSFEFSDAQFLIFEGMSWKSPDGPVSVLVARVNRAIIHGQAFSRLTNFTAVDVGRLELLEKAFYIARPYNANNTTISLERVHIENLAKMTFQSSVYEVRLSGSEVKKVSTDAFTALQIERVIIENSTLHRVEAAAFSDQTLIQTMTLRQARLHDVEGAAFLSGLSNLVIIHSK
;
A
#
# COMPACT_ATOMS: atom_id res chain seq x y z
N MET A 1 20.60 -64.51 -11.33
CA MET A 1 19.99 -63.42 -10.54
C MET A 1 21.12 -62.50 -10.10
N VAL A 2 21.44 -61.48 -10.90
CA VAL A 2 22.58 -60.59 -10.69
C VAL A 2 22.02 -59.20 -10.39
N LEU A 3 22.20 -58.74 -9.14
CA LEU A 3 21.73 -57.45 -8.65
C LEU A 3 22.67 -56.34 -9.17
N ARG A 4 22.18 -55.48 -10.06
CA ARG A 4 22.85 -54.25 -10.48
C ARG A 4 22.80 -53.22 -9.35
N ARG A 5 23.97 -52.80 -8.85
CA ARG A 5 24.11 -51.58 -8.03
C ARG A 5 23.97 -50.36 -8.93
N ILE A 6 22.94 -49.55 -8.72
CA ILE A 6 22.78 -48.22 -9.29
C ILE A 6 23.43 -47.24 -8.28
N GLY A 7 24.55 -46.64 -8.67
CA GLY A 7 25.19 -45.57 -7.92
C GLY A 7 24.42 -44.26 -8.13
N PHE A 8 23.82 -43.74 -7.07
CA PHE A 8 23.30 -42.38 -7.02
C PHE A 8 24.48 -41.42 -6.88
N ILE A 9 24.79 -40.67 -7.94
CA ILE A 9 25.67 -39.51 -7.86
C ILE A 9 24.83 -38.37 -7.28
N VAL A 10 25.01 -38.10 -5.98
CA VAL A 10 24.47 -36.91 -5.33
C VAL A 10 25.33 -35.74 -5.80
N PHE A 11 24.80 -34.93 -6.71
CA PHE A 11 25.35 -33.61 -7.00
C PHE A 11 25.13 -32.72 -5.77
N PHE A 12 26.13 -32.69 -4.89
CA PHE A 12 26.30 -31.59 -3.97
C PHE A 12 26.62 -30.35 -4.82
N PHE A 13 25.60 -29.55 -5.13
CA PHE A 13 25.82 -28.16 -5.46
C PHE A 13 26.39 -27.51 -4.20
N TYR A 14 27.70 -27.31 -4.20
CA TYR A 14 28.36 -26.39 -3.31
C TYR A 14 27.71 -25.02 -3.50
N PHE A 15 26.83 -24.64 -2.56
CA PHE A 15 26.51 -23.24 -2.33
C PHE A 15 27.81 -22.56 -1.90
N PHE A 16 28.49 -21.98 -2.87
CA PHE A 16 29.53 -21.00 -2.60
C PHE A 16 28.82 -19.84 -1.89
N SER A 17 29.05 -19.73 -0.58
CA SER A 17 28.73 -18.56 0.22
C SER A 17 29.99 -17.71 0.33
N PRO A 18 30.08 -16.55 -0.34
CA PRO A 18 31.00 -15.51 0.03
C PRO A 18 30.20 -14.34 0.61
N GLY A 19 30.30 -14.16 1.93
CA GLY A 19 30.18 -12.89 2.66
C GLY A 19 28.99 -11.97 2.36
N VAL A 20 28.16 -11.76 3.38
CA VAL A 20 27.31 -10.58 3.63
C VAL A 20 27.77 -9.37 2.79
N ASP A 21 27.01 -8.98 1.78
CA ASP A 21 26.71 -7.60 1.36
C ASP A 21 25.80 -7.70 0.12
N GLY A 22 24.51 -7.41 0.30
CA GLY A 22 23.49 -7.47 -0.76
C GLY A 22 23.63 -6.36 -1.81
N LEU A 23 22.65 -5.44 -1.91
CA LEU A 23 22.58 -4.37 -2.91
C LEU A 23 23.90 -3.60 -3.11
N CYS A 24 24.71 -3.44 -2.07
CA CYS A 24 25.93 -2.63 -2.11
C CYS A 24 27.11 -3.23 -2.87
N LYS A 25 27.06 -4.53 -3.21
CA LYS A 25 28.03 -5.15 -4.14
C LYS A 25 27.63 -5.02 -5.60
N ARG A 26 26.40 -4.56 -5.88
CA ARG A 26 25.88 -4.43 -7.24
C ARG A 26 26.43 -3.17 -7.90
N THR A 27 26.85 -3.30 -9.15
CA THR A 27 27.37 -2.16 -9.92
C THR A 27 26.27 -1.13 -10.23
N GLU A 28 25.01 -1.55 -10.21
CA GLU A 28 23.85 -0.69 -10.42
C GLU A 28 23.44 0.10 -9.17
N CYS A 29 24.09 -0.13 -8.03
CA CYS A 29 23.74 0.45 -6.73
C CYS A 29 24.90 1.26 -6.13
N LYS A 30 24.56 2.36 -5.48
CA LYS A 30 25.48 3.17 -4.66
C LYS A 30 25.00 3.15 -3.22
N CYS A 31 25.88 2.74 -2.31
CA CYS A 31 25.60 2.75 -0.88
C CYS A 31 26.47 3.77 -0.17
N VAL A 32 25.87 4.57 0.70
CA VAL A 32 26.56 5.58 1.50
C VAL A 32 26.06 5.57 2.95
N PRO A 33 26.87 6.02 3.91
CA PRO A 33 26.41 6.23 5.28
C PRO A 33 25.19 7.15 5.34
N TYR A 34 24.26 6.82 6.23
CA TYR A 34 23.01 7.53 6.46
C TYR A 34 22.83 7.82 7.96
N ARG A 35 21.71 8.42 8.33
CA ARG A 35 21.42 8.83 9.71
C ARG A 35 21.52 7.66 10.68
N HIS A 36 21.87 7.95 11.93
CA HIS A 36 21.94 6.95 13.01
C HIS A 36 22.85 5.75 12.69
N ASN A 37 23.97 5.97 11.99
CA ASN A 37 24.90 4.93 11.53
C ASN A 37 24.26 3.85 10.64
N SER A 38 23.12 4.14 10.03
CA SER A 38 22.49 3.25 9.04
C SER A 38 23.04 3.51 7.64
N LEU A 39 22.57 2.73 6.67
CA LEU A 39 22.99 2.80 5.27
C LEU A 39 21.86 3.32 4.38
N PHE A 40 22.21 4.17 3.42
CA PHE A 40 21.35 4.55 2.30
C PHE A 40 21.82 3.85 1.03
N ALA A 41 20.91 3.17 0.34
CA ALA A 41 21.19 2.53 -0.95
C ALA A 41 20.36 3.15 -2.08
N GLU A 42 21.00 3.57 -3.16
CA GLU A 42 20.35 4.06 -4.37
C GLU A 42 20.71 3.15 -5.54
N CYS A 43 19.71 2.51 -6.15
CA CYS A 43 19.87 1.54 -7.22
C CYS A 43 19.12 1.99 -8.48
N ALA A 44 19.81 1.93 -9.63
CA ALA A 44 19.27 2.26 -10.95
C ALA A 44 19.44 1.08 -11.91
N PHE A 45 18.36 0.33 -12.11
CA PHE A 45 18.36 -0.92 -12.86
C PHE A 45 18.14 -0.71 -14.36
N GLN A 46 18.73 -1.60 -15.17
CA GLN A 46 18.62 -1.52 -16.62
C GLN A 46 17.20 -1.84 -17.10
N SER A 47 16.72 -1.14 -18.13
CA SER A 47 15.31 -1.17 -18.58
C SER A 47 14.70 -2.54 -18.92
N ARG A 48 15.52 -3.57 -19.21
CA ARG A 48 15.05 -4.93 -19.51
C ARG A 48 15.05 -5.86 -18.30
N GLN A 49 15.65 -5.43 -17.19
CA GLN A 49 15.87 -6.26 -16.02
C GLN A 49 14.57 -6.48 -15.25
N MET A 50 14.30 -7.73 -14.89
CA MET A 50 13.24 -8.10 -13.95
C MET A 50 13.90 -8.44 -12.62
N MET A 51 13.38 -7.90 -11.53
CA MET A 51 13.99 -8.02 -10.22
C MET A 51 13.03 -8.72 -9.27
N ALA A 52 13.53 -9.74 -8.60
CA ALA A 52 12.88 -10.35 -7.45
C ALA A 52 13.79 -10.09 -6.25
N MET A 53 13.37 -9.18 -5.37
CA MET A 53 14.14 -8.80 -4.19
C MET A 53 13.84 -9.75 -3.05
N LYS A 54 14.89 -10.24 -2.41
CA LYS A 54 14.87 -11.18 -1.29
C LYS A 54 15.44 -10.50 -0.06
N ALA A 55 15.19 -11.06 1.13
CA ALA A 55 15.78 -10.55 2.37
C ALA A 55 17.31 -10.43 2.31
N SER A 56 18.00 -11.42 1.72
CA SER A 56 19.47 -11.42 1.56
C SER A 56 20.00 -10.28 0.69
N ASP A 57 19.16 -9.67 -0.14
CA ASP A 57 19.58 -8.56 -1.00
C ASP A 57 19.72 -7.27 -0.19
N PHE A 58 19.12 -7.15 0.99
CA PHE A 58 19.17 -5.94 1.80
C PHE A 58 20.17 -6.08 2.96
N PRO A 59 21.22 -5.23 3.05
CA PRO A 59 22.13 -5.23 4.20
C PRO A 59 21.40 -4.95 5.52
N SER A 60 21.81 -5.57 6.63
CA SER A 60 21.19 -5.39 7.97
C SER A 60 21.15 -3.94 8.44
N GLU A 61 22.17 -3.16 8.06
CA GLU A 61 22.33 -1.75 8.46
C GLU A 61 21.43 -0.80 7.64
N LEU A 62 20.65 -1.31 6.67
CA LEU A 62 19.91 -0.49 5.72
C LEU A 62 18.82 0.34 6.42
N GLY A 63 18.99 1.66 6.36
CA GLY A 63 18.03 2.64 6.87
C GLY A 63 17.10 3.17 5.78
N ALA A 64 17.59 3.29 4.54
CA ALA A 64 16.75 3.76 3.44
C ALA A 64 17.20 3.21 2.09
N VAL A 65 16.25 2.97 1.19
CA VAL A 65 16.54 2.46 -0.16
C VAL A 65 15.70 3.16 -1.23
N VAL A 66 16.34 3.52 -2.34
CA VAL A 66 15.71 3.99 -3.57
C VAL A 66 16.00 2.98 -4.68
N MET A 67 14.95 2.45 -5.30
CA MET A 67 15.02 1.53 -6.42
C MET A 67 14.35 2.15 -7.64
N SER A 68 15.08 2.25 -8.75
CA SER A 68 14.58 2.87 -9.97
C SER A 68 14.94 2.14 -11.25
N GLY A 69 14.19 2.39 -12.32
CA GLY A 69 14.40 1.75 -13.61
C GLY A 69 13.93 0.29 -13.64
N GLY A 70 14.55 -0.55 -14.46
CA GLY A 70 14.07 -1.92 -14.67
C GLY A 70 12.80 -2.01 -15.51
N ARG A 71 12.38 -3.25 -15.77
CA ARG A 71 11.09 -3.58 -16.40
C ARG A 71 10.03 -3.90 -15.37
N GLU A 72 10.44 -4.57 -14.30
CA GLU A 72 9.55 -5.14 -13.30
C GLU A 72 10.29 -5.35 -11.99
N LEU A 73 9.64 -5.00 -10.87
CA LEU A 73 10.11 -5.22 -9.52
C LEU A 73 9.08 -6.06 -8.74
N ARG A 74 9.57 -7.14 -8.14
CA ARG A 74 8.81 -8.02 -7.25
C ARG A 74 9.52 -8.08 -5.92
N PHE A 75 8.77 -7.95 -4.84
CA PHE A 75 9.26 -8.27 -3.51
C PHE A 75 8.86 -9.71 -3.19
N ASP A 76 9.83 -10.54 -2.82
CA ASP A 76 9.55 -11.85 -2.25
C ASP A 76 9.09 -11.70 -0.79
N ILE A 77 8.99 -12.80 -0.04
CA ILE A 77 8.42 -12.84 1.31
C ILE A 77 9.42 -12.23 2.31
N GLU A 78 8.89 -11.45 3.26
CA GLU A 78 9.61 -10.94 4.44
C GLU A 78 10.94 -10.23 4.13
N VAL A 79 10.98 -9.44 3.05
CA VAL A 79 12.25 -8.86 2.55
C VAL A 79 12.94 -7.89 3.53
N PHE A 80 12.18 -7.36 4.50
CA PHE A 80 12.65 -6.37 5.47
C PHE A 80 12.53 -6.87 6.92
N SER A 81 12.33 -8.17 7.14
CA SER A 81 12.14 -8.72 8.49
C SER A 81 13.36 -8.57 9.40
N HIS A 82 14.57 -8.57 8.84
CA HIS A 82 15.82 -8.39 9.58
C HIS A 82 16.27 -6.93 9.75
N LEU A 83 15.56 -5.96 9.16
CA LEU A 83 15.96 -4.56 9.16
C LEU A 83 15.35 -3.80 10.34
N THR A 84 16.15 -3.54 11.36
CA THR A 84 15.71 -2.86 12.61
C THR A 84 15.70 -1.34 12.51
N HIS A 85 16.39 -0.77 11.51
CA HIS A 85 16.58 0.67 11.34
C HIS A 85 15.95 1.21 10.05
N LEU A 86 15.17 0.40 9.33
CA LEU A 86 14.55 0.84 8.08
C LEU A 86 13.56 1.97 8.36
N GLU A 87 13.73 3.09 7.66
CA GLU A 87 12.91 4.30 7.73
C GLU A 87 12.19 4.56 6.40
N SER A 88 12.81 4.25 5.25
CA SER A 88 12.27 4.63 3.94
C SER A 88 12.54 3.64 2.82
N VAL A 89 11.52 3.35 2.02
CA VAL A 89 11.59 2.51 0.82
C VAL A 89 10.92 3.26 -0.33
N VAL A 90 11.69 3.61 -1.36
CA VAL A 90 11.22 4.34 -2.53
C VAL A 90 11.41 3.49 -3.78
N VAL A 91 10.34 3.31 -4.55
CA VAL A 91 10.34 2.66 -5.86
C VAL A 91 9.85 3.66 -6.89
N ARG A 92 10.73 4.08 -7.81
CA ARG A 92 10.41 5.13 -8.79
C ARG A 92 10.73 4.74 -10.22
N GLY A 93 9.81 4.97 -11.14
CA GLY A 93 10.07 4.78 -12.57
C GLY A 93 10.25 3.30 -12.93
N VAL A 94 9.66 2.40 -12.16
CA VAL A 94 9.59 0.96 -12.46
C VAL A 94 8.22 0.69 -13.09
N PRO A 95 8.13 0.25 -14.37
CA PRO A 95 6.84 0.14 -15.05
C PRO A 95 5.85 -0.81 -14.35
N LYS A 96 6.33 -1.91 -13.76
CA LYS A 96 5.50 -2.90 -13.08
C LYS A 96 6.06 -3.21 -11.70
N VAL A 97 5.25 -3.03 -10.67
CA VAL A 97 5.65 -3.30 -9.28
C VAL A 97 4.63 -4.23 -8.63
N TYR A 98 5.12 -5.31 -8.03
CA TYR A 98 4.33 -6.31 -7.35
C TYR A 98 4.80 -6.44 -5.91
N VAL A 99 3.96 -6.03 -4.98
CA VAL A 99 4.10 -6.35 -3.56
C VAL A 99 3.18 -7.54 -3.28
N LYS A 100 3.79 -8.70 -3.12
CA LYS A 100 3.06 -9.95 -2.94
C LYS A 100 2.57 -10.10 -1.50
N GLU A 101 1.75 -11.12 -1.30
CA GLU A 101 1.38 -11.57 0.02
C GLU A 101 2.63 -11.80 0.89
N HIS A 102 2.61 -11.27 2.11
CA HIS A 102 3.71 -11.33 3.08
C HIS A 102 5.04 -10.68 2.64
N SER A 103 5.09 -9.87 1.58
CA SER A 103 6.36 -9.27 1.15
C SER A 103 7.04 -8.43 2.23
N PHE A 104 6.24 -7.67 2.98
CA PHE A 104 6.70 -6.81 4.07
C PHE A 104 6.12 -7.30 5.41
N ALA A 105 5.94 -8.61 5.55
CA ALA A 105 5.54 -9.19 6.83
C ALA A 105 6.68 -9.12 7.85
N ASN A 106 6.30 -9.06 9.14
CA ASN A 106 7.20 -9.16 10.29
C ASN A 106 8.39 -8.18 10.24
N MET A 107 8.18 -6.97 9.74
CA MET A 107 9.20 -5.92 9.74
C MET A 107 9.62 -5.58 11.17
N SER A 108 10.93 -5.65 11.44
CA SER A 108 11.49 -5.41 12.78
C SER A 108 11.72 -3.93 13.13
N SER A 109 11.57 -3.02 12.15
CA SER A 109 11.71 -1.59 12.41
C SER A 109 10.58 -1.11 13.33
N LYS A 110 10.95 -0.57 14.49
CA LYS A 110 10.01 -0.05 15.50
C LYS A 110 9.57 1.39 15.21
N THR A 111 10.35 2.11 14.42
CA THR A 111 10.04 3.47 13.97
C THR A 111 9.08 3.44 12.77
N PRO A 112 8.35 4.54 12.50
CA PRO A 112 7.52 4.61 11.31
C PRO A 112 8.33 4.39 10.03
N VAL A 113 7.83 3.54 9.12
CA VAL A 113 8.47 3.30 7.82
C VAL A 113 7.62 3.89 6.70
N SER A 114 8.25 4.69 5.84
CA SER A 114 7.60 5.28 4.66
C SER A 114 7.86 4.45 3.41
N PHE A 115 6.80 4.12 2.67
CA PHE A 115 6.86 3.47 1.38
C PHE A 115 6.37 4.44 0.31
N GLU A 116 7.18 4.70 -0.72
CA GLU A 116 6.79 5.47 -1.89
C GLU A 116 6.86 4.60 -3.14
N PHE A 117 5.77 4.57 -3.90
CA PHE A 117 5.70 3.95 -5.22
C PHE A 117 5.29 5.02 -6.23
N SER A 118 6.22 5.44 -7.09
CA SER A 118 6.00 6.54 -8.03
C SER A 118 6.37 6.20 -9.47
N ASP A 119 5.65 6.82 -10.41
CA ASP A 119 5.94 6.75 -11.85
C ASP A 119 5.90 5.31 -12.41
N ALA A 120 4.80 4.59 -12.14
CA ALA A 120 4.60 3.19 -12.57
C ALA A 120 3.41 3.04 -13.54
N GLN A 121 3.49 2.08 -14.46
CA GLN A 121 2.34 1.71 -15.29
C GLN A 121 1.37 0.84 -14.50
N PHE A 122 1.89 -0.06 -13.67
CA PHE A 122 1.09 -1.04 -12.94
C PHE A 122 1.66 -1.31 -11.55
N LEU A 123 0.79 -1.23 -10.54
CA LEU A 123 1.12 -1.48 -9.13
C LEU A 123 0.08 -2.43 -8.52
N ILE A 124 0.52 -3.52 -7.89
CA ILE A 124 -0.36 -4.38 -7.07
C ILE A 124 0.19 -4.46 -5.65
N PHE A 125 -0.69 -4.25 -4.69
CA PHE A 125 -0.54 -4.72 -3.32
C PHE A 125 -1.49 -5.89 -3.09
N GLU A 126 -0.93 -7.07 -2.87
CA GLU A 126 -1.70 -8.25 -2.49
C GLU A 126 -2.16 -8.18 -1.03
N GLY A 127 -3.07 -9.07 -0.65
CA GLY A 127 -3.54 -9.14 0.74
C GLY A 127 -2.40 -9.53 1.67
N MET A 128 -2.43 -9.04 2.92
CA MET A 128 -1.42 -9.34 3.94
C MET A 128 0.03 -8.97 3.56
N SER A 129 0.25 -8.08 2.58
CA SER A 129 1.58 -7.59 2.22
C SER A 129 2.32 -6.97 3.42
N TRP A 130 1.64 -6.20 4.28
CA TRP A 130 2.19 -5.65 5.53
C TRP A 130 1.59 -6.34 6.76
N LYS A 131 1.85 -7.64 6.91
CA LYS A 131 1.38 -8.44 8.05
C LYS A 131 2.30 -8.30 9.26
N SER A 132 1.76 -7.80 10.37
CA SER A 132 2.45 -7.70 11.66
C SER A 132 3.81 -6.97 11.64
N PRO A 133 3.96 -5.78 11.02
CA PRO A 133 5.15 -4.97 11.25
C PRO A 133 5.17 -4.50 12.72
N ASP A 134 6.36 -4.35 13.29
CA ASP A 134 6.53 -3.84 14.66
C ASP A 134 6.15 -2.36 14.73
N GLY A 135 6.65 -1.56 13.78
CA GLY A 135 6.35 -0.15 13.61
C GLY A 135 5.13 0.14 12.72
N PRO A 136 4.59 1.38 12.77
CA PRO A 136 3.55 1.82 11.84
C PRO A 136 4.12 2.06 10.43
N VAL A 137 3.26 1.95 9.42
CA VAL A 137 3.64 2.19 8.02
C VAL A 137 2.85 3.31 7.38
N SER A 138 3.52 4.08 6.54
CA SER A 138 2.91 5.09 5.67
C SER A 138 3.19 4.75 4.21
N VAL A 139 2.21 4.95 3.34
CA VAL A 139 2.29 4.55 1.93
C VAL A 139 1.85 5.70 1.03
N LEU A 140 2.71 6.05 0.08
CA LEU A 140 2.44 7.00 -1.00
C LEU A 140 2.46 6.26 -2.34
N VAL A 141 1.37 6.38 -3.10
CA VAL A 141 1.26 5.92 -4.49
C VAL A 141 1.06 7.14 -5.36
N ALA A 142 2.02 7.46 -6.23
CA ALA A 142 2.00 8.70 -7.00
C ALA A 142 2.23 8.49 -8.50
N ARG A 143 1.42 9.13 -9.35
CA ARG A 143 1.60 9.09 -10.82
C ARG A 143 1.64 7.65 -11.35
N VAL A 144 0.60 6.88 -11.01
CA VAL A 144 0.49 5.47 -11.42
C VAL A 144 -0.68 5.31 -12.38
N ASN A 145 -0.49 4.65 -13.52
CA ASN A 145 -1.59 4.45 -14.48
C ASN A 145 -2.67 3.53 -13.90
N ARG A 146 -2.30 2.35 -13.38
CA ARG A 146 -3.23 1.44 -12.71
C ARG A 146 -2.65 0.89 -11.41
N ALA A 147 -3.37 1.08 -10.30
CA ALA A 147 -3.01 0.54 -8.99
C ALA A 147 -4.15 -0.34 -8.46
N ILE A 148 -3.81 -1.52 -7.92
CA ILE A 148 -4.77 -2.45 -7.32
C ILE A 148 -4.37 -2.71 -5.87
N ILE A 149 -5.29 -2.46 -4.95
CA ILE A 149 -5.11 -2.70 -3.52
C ILE A 149 -6.06 -3.82 -3.11
N HIS A 150 -5.51 -4.98 -2.81
CA HIS A 150 -6.28 -6.13 -2.34
C HIS A 150 -6.74 -5.92 -0.89
N GLY A 151 -7.76 -6.70 -0.49
CA GLY A 151 -8.25 -6.72 0.87
C GLY A 151 -7.17 -7.07 1.89
N GLN A 152 -7.20 -6.41 3.04
CA GLN A 152 -6.33 -6.69 4.18
C GLN A 152 -4.82 -6.54 3.88
N ALA A 153 -4.45 -5.69 2.94
CA ALA A 153 -3.04 -5.43 2.61
C ALA A 153 -2.23 -4.91 3.81
N PHE A 154 -2.88 -4.17 4.72
CA PHE A 154 -2.21 -3.44 5.81
C PHE A 154 -2.66 -3.89 7.20
N SER A 155 -1.71 -4.12 8.12
CA SER A 155 -2.05 -4.39 9.53
C SER A 155 -1.79 -3.24 10.49
N ARG A 156 -0.89 -2.28 10.18
CA ARG A 156 -0.54 -1.10 11.01
C ARG A 156 -0.37 0.20 10.21
N LEU A 157 -1.36 0.55 9.41
CA LEU A 157 -1.32 1.74 8.55
C LEU A 157 -1.59 3.04 9.34
N THR A 158 -0.76 4.06 9.14
CA THR A 158 -1.00 5.44 9.67
C THR A 158 -1.35 6.43 8.57
N ASN A 159 -0.78 6.30 7.38
CA ASN A 159 -1.14 7.16 6.26
C ASN A 159 -1.14 6.34 4.97
N PHE A 160 -2.20 6.48 4.19
CA PHE A 160 -2.20 6.09 2.80
C PHE A 160 -2.57 7.30 1.94
N THR A 161 -1.72 7.62 0.98
CA THR A 161 -1.98 8.65 0.00
C THR A 161 -1.86 8.07 -1.40
N ALA A 162 -2.91 8.16 -2.20
CA ALA A 162 -2.85 7.93 -3.64
C ALA A 162 -3.07 9.27 -4.35
N VAL A 163 -2.13 9.66 -5.21
CA VAL A 163 -2.17 10.93 -5.93
C VAL A 163 -1.88 10.73 -7.41
N ASP A 164 -2.70 11.30 -8.27
CA ASP A 164 -2.56 11.18 -9.73
C ASP A 164 -2.55 9.72 -10.20
N VAL A 165 -3.57 8.95 -9.80
CA VAL A 165 -3.71 7.53 -10.16
C VAL A 165 -4.81 7.34 -11.20
N GLY A 166 -4.43 6.94 -12.41
CA GLY A 166 -5.32 6.85 -13.57
C GLY A 166 -6.46 5.85 -13.42
N ARG A 167 -6.25 4.75 -12.69
CA ARG A 167 -7.27 3.80 -12.26
C ARG A 167 -6.84 3.15 -10.94
N LEU A 168 -7.58 3.44 -9.87
CA LEU A 168 -7.37 2.86 -8.55
C LEU A 168 -8.48 1.83 -8.27
N GLU A 169 -8.10 0.56 -8.17
CA GLU A 169 -8.98 -0.55 -7.83
C GLU A 169 -8.81 -0.90 -6.36
N LEU A 170 -9.83 -0.56 -5.55
CA LEU A 170 -9.89 -0.89 -4.13
C LEU A 170 -10.81 -2.11 -3.97
N LEU A 171 -10.24 -3.27 -3.69
CA LEU A 171 -11.04 -4.48 -3.48
C LEU A 171 -11.74 -4.42 -2.11
N GLU A 172 -12.64 -5.38 -1.87
CA GLU A 172 -13.29 -5.52 -0.57
C GLU A 172 -12.24 -5.57 0.55
N LYS A 173 -12.45 -4.79 1.63
CA LYS A 173 -11.53 -4.68 2.76
C LYS A 173 -10.15 -4.11 2.44
N ALA A 174 -9.99 -3.33 1.36
CA ALA A 174 -8.70 -2.72 0.99
C ALA A 174 -8.03 -1.97 2.15
N PHE A 175 -8.81 -1.27 2.98
CA PHE A 175 -8.31 -0.57 4.17
C PHE A 175 -8.80 -1.19 5.49
N TYR A 176 -8.95 -2.52 5.53
CA TYR A 176 -9.02 -3.23 6.80
C TYR A 176 -7.65 -3.23 7.47
N ILE A 177 -7.56 -2.65 8.67
CA ILE A 177 -6.36 -2.50 9.49
C ILE A 177 -6.51 -3.41 10.72
N ALA A 178 -5.79 -4.54 10.71
CA ALA A 178 -5.93 -5.57 11.75
C ALA A 178 -5.49 -5.12 13.15
N ARG A 179 -4.48 -4.24 13.24
CA ARG A 179 -3.91 -3.73 14.50
C ARG A 179 -3.76 -2.21 14.41
N PRO A 180 -4.84 -1.43 14.54
CA PRO A 180 -4.75 0.02 14.48
C PRO A 180 -3.76 0.52 15.54
N TYR A 181 -2.75 1.29 15.10
CA TYR A 181 -1.73 1.85 16.01
C TYR A 181 -2.29 3.06 16.76
N ASN A 182 -2.86 4.01 16.03
CA ASN A 182 -3.57 5.16 16.57
C ASN A 182 -4.63 5.61 15.56
N ALA A 183 -5.86 5.12 15.73
CA ALA A 183 -6.97 5.42 14.81
C ALA A 183 -7.19 6.94 14.65
N ASN A 184 -6.92 7.73 15.70
CA ASN A 184 -7.09 9.19 15.71
C ASN A 184 -6.07 9.94 14.85
N ASN A 185 -5.07 9.24 14.30
CA ASN A 185 -4.09 9.82 13.39
C ASN A 185 -4.06 9.10 12.03
N THR A 186 -4.84 8.04 11.83
CA THR A 186 -4.83 7.30 10.57
C THR A 186 -5.57 8.07 9.49
N THR A 187 -4.89 8.36 8.37
CA THR A 187 -5.46 9.13 7.26
C THR A 187 -5.38 8.35 5.95
N ILE A 188 -6.44 8.45 5.15
CA ILE A 188 -6.52 7.89 3.80
C ILE A 188 -6.90 9.03 2.85
N SER A 189 -5.98 9.45 2.00
CA SER A 189 -6.16 10.52 1.03
C SER A 189 -6.10 9.99 -0.40
N LEU A 190 -7.15 10.21 -1.18
CA LEU A 190 -7.25 9.79 -2.58
C LEU A 190 -7.48 11.03 -3.44
N GLU A 191 -6.40 11.51 -4.06
CA GLU A 191 -6.30 12.79 -4.75
C GLU A 191 -6.12 12.60 -6.25
N ARG A 192 -6.99 13.20 -7.07
CA ARG A 192 -6.97 13.04 -8.53
C ARG A 192 -6.87 11.58 -8.95
N VAL A 193 -7.74 10.75 -8.39
CA VAL A 193 -7.83 9.33 -8.73
C VAL A 193 -9.15 8.99 -9.41
N HIS A 194 -9.13 7.96 -10.25
CA HIS A 194 -10.34 7.40 -10.86
C HIS A 194 -10.63 6.01 -10.28
N ILE A 195 -11.80 5.83 -9.67
CA ILE A 195 -12.22 4.61 -8.98
C ILE A 195 -13.49 4.08 -9.63
N GLU A 196 -13.43 2.86 -10.15
CA GLU A 196 -14.61 2.21 -10.73
C GLU A 196 -15.63 1.80 -9.65
N ASN A 197 -15.15 1.35 -8.51
CA ASN A 197 -16.00 0.92 -7.41
C ASN A 197 -15.28 1.08 -6.07
N LEU A 198 -15.88 1.81 -5.12
CA LEU A 198 -15.62 1.61 -3.71
C LEU A 198 -16.42 0.38 -3.29
N ALA A 199 -15.75 -0.76 -3.24
CA ALA A 199 -16.35 -2.04 -2.92
C ALA A 199 -16.89 -2.08 -1.48
N LYS A 200 -17.68 -3.12 -1.19
CA LYS A 200 -18.12 -3.42 0.17
C LYS A 200 -16.93 -3.46 1.12
N MET A 201 -17.10 -2.86 2.30
CA MET A 201 -16.12 -2.81 3.39
C MET A 201 -14.77 -2.22 2.97
N THR A 202 -14.69 -1.40 1.92
CA THR A 202 -13.44 -0.70 1.55
C THR A 202 -12.89 0.08 2.75
N PHE A 203 -13.76 0.78 3.48
CA PHE A 203 -13.43 1.51 4.71
C PHE A 203 -14.10 0.85 5.92
N GLN A 204 -13.52 -0.27 6.38
CA GLN A 204 -14.01 -1.02 7.53
C GLN A 204 -13.36 -0.64 8.87
N SER A 205 -12.14 -0.12 8.86
CA SER A 205 -11.43 0.22 10.09
C SER A 205 -11.67 1.66 10.52
N SER A 206 -11.72 1.91 11.82
CA SER A 206 -11.82 3.27 12.34
C SER A 206 -10.57 4.07 12.01
N VAL A 207 -10.77 5.27 11.45
CA VAL A 207 -9.72 6.17 11.00
C VAL A 207 -10.08 7.61 11.29
N TYR A 208 -9.08 8.49 11.28
CA TYR A 208 -9.27 9.90 11.52
C TYR A 208 -9.83 10.62 10.30
N GLU A 209 -9.31 10.32 9.11
CA GLU A 209 -9.78 11.01 7.91
C GLU A 209 -9.79 10.06 6.71
N VAL A 210 -10.91 10.07 5.99
CA VAL A 210 -11.00 9.61 4.61
C VAL A 210 -11.28 10.82 3.74
N ARG A 211 -10.37 11.11 2.81
CA ARG A 211 -10.45 12.27 1.90
C ARG A 211 -10.45 11.83 0.44
N LEU A 212 -11.43 12.31 -0.31
CA LEU A 212 -11.48 12.28 -1.77
C LEU A 212 -11.31 13.72 -2.27
N SER A 213 -10.27 14.03 -3.03
CA SER A 213 -10.06 15.39 -3.57
C SER A 213 -9.75 15.37 -5.07
N GLY A 214 -10.53 16.09 -5.88
CA GLY A 214 -10.33 16.10 -7.33
C GLY A 214 -10.53 14.74 -7.99
N SER A 215 -11.28 13.83 -7.36
CA SER A 215 -11.37 12.41 -7.73
C SER A 215 -12.72 12.06 -8.36
N GLU A 216 -12.74 10.98 -9.13
CA GLU A 216 -13.95 10.46 -9.77
C GLU A 216 -14.22 9.03 -9.28
N VAL A 217 -15.42 8.79 -8.76
CA VAL A 217 -15.86 7.48 -8.27
C VAL A 217 -17.13 7.09 -9.00
N LYS A 218 -17.10 6.01 -9.78
CA LYS A 218 -18.29 5.57 -10.52
C LYS A 218 -19.37 4.96 -9.63
N LYS A 219 -18.97 4.19 -8.62
CA LYS A 219 -19.91 3.56 -7.70
C LYS A 219 -19.36 3.54 -6.28
N VAL A 220 -20.19 3.95 -5.34
CA VAL A 220 -20.01 3.68 -3.91
C VAL A 220 -20.99 2.57 -3.56
N SER A 221 -20.46 1.35 -3.38
CA SER A 221 -21.29 0.18 -3.12
C SER A 221 -21.98 0.26 -1.75
N THR A 222 -23.09 -0.45 -1.59
CA THR A 222 -23.64 -0.78 -0.27
C THR A 222 -22.55 -1.28 0.67
N ASP A 223 -22.57 -0.80 1.92
CA ASP A 223 -21.59 -1.13 2.95
C ASP A 223 -20.14 -0.74 2.58
N ALA A 224 -19.90 0.25 1.71
CA ALA A 224 -18.53 0.68 1.42
C ALA A 224 -17.82 1.29 2.65
N PHE A 225 -18.58 2.03 3.46
CA PHE A 225 -18.16 2.58 4.75
C PHE A 225 -18.89 1.84 5.87
N THR A 226 -18.14 1.02 6.63
CA THR A 226 -18.66 0.17 7.72
C THR A 226 -17.78 0.23 8.97
N ALA A 227 -16.98 1.27 9.11
CA ALA A 227 -16.13 1.46 10.28
C ALA A 227 -16.97 1.82 11.49
N LEU A 228 -16.59 1.41 12.71
CA LEU A 228 -17.32 1.82 13.92
C LEU A 228 -17.34 3.35 14.08
N GLN A 229 -16.22 4.01 13.76
CA GLN A 229 -16.11 5.47 13.81
C GLN A 229 -15.15 5.99 12.74
N ILE A 230 -15.53 7.08 12.08
CA ILE A 230 -14.65 7.88 11.23
C ILE A 230 -14.75 9.33 11.70
N GLU A 231 -13.63 9.95 12.06
CA GLU A 231 -13.68 11.33 12.56
C GLU A 231 -14.06 12.31 11.43
N ARG A 232 -13.45 12.18 10.25
CA ARG A 232 -13.78 13.01 9.09
C ARG A 232 -13.91 12.23 7.80
N VAL A 233 -14.98 12.51 7.07
CA VAL A 233 -15.12 12.16 5.65
C VAL A 233 -15.20 13.44 4.85
N ILE A 234 -14.23 13.66 3.97
CA ILE A 234 -14.13 14.88 3.16
C ILE A 234 -14.18 14.49 1.69
N ILE A 235 -15.18 15.00 0.97
CA ILE A 235 -15.33 14.82 -0.47
C ILE A 235 -15.29 16.21 -1.10
N GLU A 236 -14.24 16.47 -1.84
CA GLU A 236 -13.88 17.80 -2.30
C GLU A 236 -13.62 17.81 -3.81
N ASN A 237 -14.28 18.71 -4.55
CA ASN A 237 -14.09 18.85 -5.99
C ASN A 237 -14.13 17.48 -6.73
N SER A 238 -14.99 16.59 -6.27
CA SER A 238 -15.01 15.18 -6.66
C SER A 238 -16.39 14.79 -7.17
N THR A 239 -16.46 13.79 -8.03
CA THR A 239 -17.71 13.28 -8.60
C THR A 239 -17.98 11.87 -8.12
N LEU A 240 -19.15 11.63 -7.54
CA LEU A 240 -19.68 10.31 -7.23
C LEU A 240 -20.85 10.04 -8.17
N HIS A 241 -20.70 9.09 -9.11
CA HIS A 241 -21.75 8.85 -10.11
C HIS A 241 -22.94 8.09 -9.55
N ARG A 242 -22.70 7.05 -8.75
CA ARG A 242 -23.76 6.32 -8.06
C ARG A 242 -23.37 6.05 -6.61
N VAL A 243 -24.26 6.39 -5.69
CA VAL A 243 -24.15 6.08 -4.27
C VAL A 243 -25.31 5.17 -3.91
N GLU A 244 -25.01 3.89 -3.65
CA GLU A 244 -26.04 2.89 -3.37
C GLU A 244 -26.64 3.03 -1.97
N ALA A 245 -27.80 2.41 -1.76
CA ALA A 245 -28.42 2.31 -0.44
C ALA A 245 -27.43 1.70 0.57
N ALA A 246 -27.40 2.28 1.78
CA ALA A 246 -26.49 1.93 2.86
C ALA A 246 -24.99 1.97 2.46
N ALA A 247 -24.59 2.75 1.45
CA ALA A 247 -23.18 2.97 1.12
C ALA A 247 -22.37 3.49 2.31
N PHE A 248 -22.99 4.38 3.10
CA PHE A 248 -22.53 4.74 4.43
C PHE A 248 -23.44 4.05 5.46
N SER A 249 -22.97 2.92 6.00
CA SER A 249 -23.77 2.02 6.83
C SER A 249 -24.20 2.68 8.16
N ASP A 250 -25.37 2.26 8.66
CA ASP A 250 -25.91 2.56 9.99
C ASP A 250 -25.01 2.14 11.16
N GLN A 251 -24.07 1.22 10.92
CA GLN A 251 -23.07 0.81 11.90
C GLN A 251 -21.92 1.82 12.05
N THR A 252 -21.87 2.84 11.18
CA THR A 252 -20.80 3.84 11.16
C THR A 252 -21.22 5.13 11.83
N LEU A 253 -20.41 5.59 12.78
CA LEU A 253 -20.47 6.96 13.29
C LEU A 253 -19.46 7.84 12.54
N ILE A 254 -19.94 8.87 11.84
CA ILE A 254 -19.07 9.87 11.21
C ILE A 254 -19.21 11.18 11.97
N GLN A 255 -18.12 11.65 12.59
CA GLN A 255 -18.17 12.87 13.39
C GLN A 255 -18.42 14.10 12.50
N THR A 256 -17.68 14.23 11.40
CA THR A 256 -17.92 15.30 10.42
C THR A 256 -17.85 14.77 8.99
N MET A 257 -18.92 14.96 8.24
CA MET A 257 -18.94 14.77 6.79
C MET A 257 -18.94 16.13 6.09
N THR A 258 -17.98 16.34 5.18
CA THR A 258 -17.87 17.56 4.38
C THR A 258 -17.97 17.24 2.90
N LEU A 259 -18.97 17.83 2.22
CA LEU A 259 -19.15 17.79 0.77
C LEU A 259 -18.88 19.19 0.21
N ARG A 260 -17.69 19.41 -0.36
CA ARG A 260 -17.30 20.72 -0.90
C ARG A 260 -17.10 20.65 -2.41
N GLN A 261 -17.92 21.35 -3.19
CA GLN A 261 -17.87 21.28 -4.66
C GLN A 261 -17.96 19.84 -5.16
N ALA A 262 -18.68 18.99 -4.43
CA ALA A 262 -18.90 17.60 -4.80
C ALA A 262 -20.07 17.51 -5.78
N ARG A 263 -20.03 16.53 -6.69
CA ARG A 263 -21.13 16.22 -7.61
C ARG A 263 -21.61 14.81 -7.34
N LEU A 264 -22.86 14.65 -6.93
CA LEU A 264 -23.49 13.37 -6.68
C LEU A 264 -24.60 13.19 -7.72
N HIS A 265 -24.46 12.23 -8.63
CA HIS A 265 -25.41 12.08 -9.75
C HIS A 265 -26.64 11.23 -9.38
N ASP A 266 -26.42 9.96 -9.02
CA ASP A 266 -27.46 9.03 -8.61
C ASP A 266 -27.24 8.66 -7.15
N VAL A 267 -28.15 9.11 -6.27
CA VAL A 267 -28.09 8.81 -4.83
C VAL A 267 -29.33 8.02 -4.48
N GLU A 268 -29.15 6.74 -4.20
CA GLU A 268 -30.26 5.87 -3.81
C GLU A 268 -30.84 6.29 -2.45
N GLY A 269 -32.13 5.99 -2.26
CA GLY A 269 -32.77 6.19 -0.97
C GLY A 269 -32.01 5.46 0.14
N ALA A 270 -31.83 6.12 1.28
CA ALA A 270 -31.04 5.60 2.40
C ALA A 270 -29.56 5.31 2.05
N ALA A 271 -28.95 6.03 1.10
CA ALA A 271 -27.51 5.94 0.83
C ALA A 271 -26.64 6.29 2.05
N PHE A 272 -27.10 7.25 2.86
CA PHE A 272 -26.41 7.75 4.06
C PHE A 272 -27.19 7.34 5.31
N LEU A 273 -26.91 6.14 5.84
CA LEU A 273 -27.50 5.65 7.09
C LEU A 273 -26.60 5.87 8.32
N SER A 274 -25.32 6.17 8.10
CA SER A 274 -24.36 6.46 9.16
C SER A 274 -24.87 7.56 10.10
N GLY A 275 -24.60 7.41 11.41
CA GLY A 275 -24.82 8.49 12.36
C GLY A 275 -23.88 9.65 12.03
N LEU A 276 -24.42 10.82 11.67
CA LEU A 276 -23.65 12.02 11.39
C LEU A 276 -23.77 13.00 12.56
N SER A 277 -22.65 13.42 13.15
CA SER A 277 -22.68 14.50 14.17
C SER A 277 -22.67 15.89 13.53
N ASN A 278 -21.99 16.04 12.40
CA ASN A 278 -21.96 17.28 11.63
C ASN A 278 -21.93 16.98 10.13
N LEU A 279 -22.76 17.70 9.37
CA LEU A 279 -22.82 17.63 7.92
C LEU A 279 -22.64 19.03 7.34
N VAL A 280 -21.58 19.20 6.54
CA VAL A 280 -21.23 20.46 5.90
C VAL A 280 -21.31 20.29 4.39
N ILE A 281 -22.21 21.03 3.74
CA ILE A 281 -22.39 21.01 2.28
C ILE A 281 -22.11 22.41 1.73
N ILE A 282 -21.11 22.52 0.84
CA ILE A 282 -20.65 23.80 0.30
C ILE A 282 -20.54 23.69 -1.22
N HIS A 283 -21.38 24.43 -1.96
CA HIS A 283 -21.36 24.49 -3.43
C HIS A 283 -21.40 23.11 -4.13
N SER A 284 -22.05 22.12 -3.51
CA SER A 284 -22.18 20.77 -4.05
C SER A 284 -23.51 20.61 -4.80
N LYS A 285 -23.56 19.69 -5.75
CA LYS A 285 -24.72 19.44 -6.63
C LYS A 285 -25.07 17.97 -6.66
#